data_AF-A0A2K8K7U5-F1
#
_entry.id   AF-A0A2K8K7U5-F1
#
_cell.length_a   1.000
_cell.length_b   1.000
_cell.length_c   1.000
_cell.angle_alpha   90.00
_cell.angle_beta   90.00
_cell.angle_gamma   90.00
#
_symmetry.space_group_name_H-M   'P 1'
#
loop_
_entity.id
_entity.type
_entity.pdbx_description
1 polymer ?
#
loop_
_entity_poly.entity_id
_entity_poly.type
_entity_poly.pdbx_seq_one_letter_code
_entity_poly.pdbx_strand_id
1 'polypeptide(L)'
;MLTLDLTNAPRWHDLAPGVRVQLRPLTTALMVATRADPEVEAVPDEATDETRAMAFAKALARRAVLDWEGIGDADGVPIDPSPEAIDALLDIWPIFEAFQLTYVSKGLLLEQEKNASAPLPSGSSAGARATATPVKGRAKTAPRG
;
A
#
# COMPACT_ATOMS: atom_id res chain seq x y z
N MET A 1 1.62 15.20 -13.89
CA MET A 1 0.23 15.69 -13.75
C MET A 1 -0.64 14.47 -13.53
N LEU A 2 -1.31 14.38 -12.37
CA LEU A 2 -2.14 13.22 -12.01
C LEU A 2 -3.48 13.29 -12.73
N THR A 3 -3.87 12.20 -13.39
CA THR A 3 -5.21 12.04 -13.97
C THR A 3 -6.12 11.35 -12.97
N LEU A 4 -7.25 11.98 -12.65
CA LEU A 4 -8.26 11.39 -11.78
C LEU A 4 -9.31 10.67 -12.61
N ASP A 5 -9.49 9.38 -12.33
CA ASP A 5 -10.62 8.60 -12.84
C ASP A 5 -11.73 8.56 -11.78
N LEU A 6 -12.84 9.23 -12.08
CA LEU A 6 -13.99 9.36 -11.19
C LEU A 6 -15.00 8.22 -11.33
N THR A 7 -14.82 7.31 -12.29
CA THR A 7 -15.77 6.21 -12.52
C THR A 7 -15.71 5.16 -11.42
N ASN A 8 -14.54 4.98 -10.81
CA ASN A 8 -14.24 3.91 -9.86
C ASN A 8 -14.65 2.51 -10.41
N ALA A 9 -14.65 2.34 -11.72
CA ALA A 9 -15.08 1.12 -12.38
C ALA A 9 -13.99 0.04 -12.32
N PRO A 10 -14.36 -1.24 -12.18
CA PRO A 10 -13.41 -2.35 -12.30
C PRO A 10 -12.66 -2.35 -13.63
N ARG A 11 -11.41 -2.82 -13.60
CA ARG A 11 -10.55 -2.92 -14.78
C ARG A 11 -9.95 -4.30 -14.91
N TRP A 12 -9.72 -4.72 -16.15
CA TRP A 12 -8.95 -5.92 -16.46
C TRP A 12 -7.45 -5.61 -16.37
N HIS A 13 -6.70 -6.53 -15.76
CA HIS A 13 -5.25 -6.50 -15.61
C HIS A 13 -4.67 -7.83 -16.08
N ASP A 14 -3.73 -7.77 -17.01
CA ASP A 14 -3.00 -8.95 -17.48
C ASP A 14 -1.89 -9.32 -16.48
N LEU A 15 -1.87 -10.59 -16.05
CA LEU A 15 -0.85 -11.11 -15.14
C LEU A 15 0.17 -12.01 -15.86
N ALA A 16 -0.28 -12.72 -16.89
CA ALA A 16 0.54 -13.55 -17.77
C ALA A 16 -0.13 -13.70 -19.14
N PRO A 17 0.57 -14.21 -20.18
CA PRO A 17 -0.07 -14.50 -21.47
C PRO A 17 -1.30 -15.41 -21.29
N GLY A 18 -2.47 -14.91 -21.68
CA GLY A 18 -3.73 -15.64 -21.55
C GLY A 18 -4.38 -15.61 -20.17
N VAL A 19 -3.74 -14.98 -19.16
CA VAL A 19 -4.27 -14.88 -17.79
C VAL A 19 -4.50 -13.42 -17.43
N ARG A 20 -5.75 -13.06 -17.16
CA ARG A 20 -6.15 -11.72 -16.72
C ARG A 20 -7.14 -11.76 -15.57
N VAL A 21 -7.11 -10.74 -14.72
CA VAL A 21 -8.01 -10.58 -13.58
C VAL A 21 -8.74 -9.24 -13.67
N GLN A 22 -10.02 -9.23 -13.34
CA GLN A 22 -10.80 -8.01 -13.19
C GLN A 22 -10.73 -7.54 -11.74
N LEU A 23 -10.19 -6.34 -11.52
CA LEU A 23 -9.92 -5.81 -10.20
C LEU A 23 -10.73 -4.54 -9.95
N ARG A 24 -11.22 -4.39 -8.72
CA ARG A 24 -11.70 -3.11 -8.18
C ARG A 24 -10.57 -2.07 -8.22
N PRO A 25 -10.84 -0.77 -8.40
CA PRO A 25 -9.80 0.24 -8.27
C PRO A 25 -9.15 0.22 -6.87
N LEU A 26 -7.84 0.44 -6.84
CA LEU A 26 -7.07 0.46 -5.61
C LEU A 26 -7.31 1.78 -4.86
N THR A 27 -8.40 1.82 -4.09
CA THR A 27 -8.78 2.99 -3.29
C THR A 27 -8.13 2.97 -1.91
N THR A 28 -8.06 4.14 -1.26
CA THR A 28 -7.61 4.25 0.13
C THR A 28 -8.45 3.38 1.08
N ALA A 29 -9.77 3.29 0.86
CA ALA A 29 -10.64 2.44 1.66
C ALA A 29 -10.29 0.96 1.53
N LEU A 30 -9.99 0.50 0.31
CA LEU A 30 -9.55 -0.87 0.06
C LEU A 30 -8.21 -1.17 0.73
N MET A 31 -7.25 -0.24 0.66
CA MET A 31 -5.96 -0.37 1.34
C MET A 31 -6.10 -0.43 2.86
N VAL A 32 -6.92 0.44 3.45
CA VAL A 32 -7.20 0.44 4.90
C VAL A 32 -7.88 -0.85 5.33
N ALA A 33 -8.89 -1.30 4.59
CA ALA A 33 -9.60 -2.54 4.88
C ALA A 33 -8.71 -3.79 4.74
N THR A 34 -7.67 -3.72 3.91
CA THR A 34 -6.66 -4.79 3.77
C THR A 34 -5.69 -4.77 4.95
N ARG A 35 -5.25 -3.60 5.41
CA ARG A 35 -4.36 -3.48 6.58
C ARG A 35 -5.01 -3.97 7.87
N ALA A 36 -6.33 -3.81 7.99
CA ALA A 36 -7.13 -4.30 9.12
C ALA A 36 -7.60 -5.76 8.93
N ASP A 37 -7.08 -6.48 7.94
CA ASP A 37 -7.39 -7.91 7.79
C ASP A 37 -6.76 -8.71 8.95
N PRO A 38 -7.51 -9.57 9.64
CA PRO A 38 -6.97 -10.36 10.76
C PRO A 38 -5.76 -11.23 10.38
N GLU A 39 -5.70 -11.77 9.15
CA GLU A 39 -4.54 -12.56 8.70
C GLU A 39 -3.31 -11.68 8.46
N VAL A 40 -3.52 -10.42 8.08
CA VAL A 40 -2.44 -9.43 7.95
C VAL A 40 -1.96 -8.96 9.32
N GLU A 41 -2.88 -8.70 10.25
CA GLU A 41 -2.54 -8.31 11.62
C GLU A 41 -1.86 -9.44 12.40
N ALA A 42 -2.19 -10.70 12.10
CA ALA A 42 -1.59 -11.86 12.74
C ALA A 42 -0.16 -12.18 12.27
N VAL A 43 0.36 -11.50 11.23
CA VAL A 43 1.74 -11.70 10.76
C VAL A 43 2.72 -11.21 11.84
N PRO A 44 3.61 -12.07 12.36
CA PRO A 44 4.58 -11.68 13.39
C PRO A 44 5.49 -10.53 12.96
N ASP A 45 5.95 -9.73 13.90
CA ASP A 45 6.86 -8.60 13.62
C ASP A 45 8.20 -9.07 13.04
N GLU A 46 8.66 -10.26 13.46
CA GLU A 46 9.87 -10.92 12.99
C GLU A 46 9.73 -11.66 11.65
N ALA A 47 8.52 -11.70 11.08
CA ALA A 47 8.30 -12.32 9.77
C ALA A 47 9.09 -11.59 8.68
N THR A 48 9.56 -12.36 7.68
CA THR A 48 10.26 -11.79 6.53
C THR A 48 9.36 -10.82 5.77
N ASP A 49 9.98 -9.85 5.09
CA ASP A 49 9.25 -8.91 4.24
C ASP A 49 8.42 -9.64 3.17
N GLU A 50 8.93 -10.74 2.63
CA GLU A 50 8.21 -11.60 1.68
C GLU A 50 6.96 -12.22 2.28
N THR A 51 7.04 -12.73 3.52
CA THR A 51 5.89 -13.33 4.21
C THR A 51 4.81 -12.28 4.45
N ARG A 52 5.22 -11.07 4.88
CA ARG A 52 4.30 -9.94 5.10
C ARG A 52 3.69 -9.45 3.80
N ALA A 53 4.48 -9.34 2.73
CA ALA A 53 4.01 -8.94 1.41
C ALA A 53 3.03 -9.96 0.84
N MET A 54 3.29 -11.26 0.99
CA MET A 54 2.40 -12.33 0.54
C MET A 54 1.06 -12.28 1.28
N ALA A 55 1.08 -12.21 2.61
CA ALA A 55 -0.15 -12.09 3.42
C ALA A 55 -0.98 -10.86 3.01
N PHE A 56 -0.32 -9.71 2.84
CA PHE A 56 -0.99 -8.49 2.40
C PHE A 56 -1.57 -8.61 0.98
N ALA A 57 -0.82 -9.20 0.05
CA ALA A 57 -1.25 -9.39 -1.33
C ALA A 57 -2.48 -10.29 -1.43
N LYS A 58 -2.49 -11.41 -0.70
CA LYS A 58 -3.62 -12.33 -0.64
C LYS A 58 -4.87 -11.65 -0.06
N ALA A 59 -4.73 -10.97 1.08
CA ALA A 59 -5.82 -10.21 1.67
C ALA A 59 -6.37 -9.12 0.73
N LEU A 60 -5.49 -8.43 -0.01
CA LEU A 60 -5.89 -7.43 -0.98
C LEU A 60 -6.63 -8.06 -2.17
N ALA A 61 -6.07 -9.11 -2.76
CA ALA A 61 -6.62 -9.78 -3.92
C ALA A 61 -8.01 -10.36 -3.64
N ARG A 62 -8.21 -11.01 -2.49
CA ARG A 62 -9.53 -11.52 -2.08
C ARG A 62 -10.61 -10.42 -1.99
N ARG A 63 -10.23 -9.17 -1.76
CA ARG A 63 -11.15 -8.02 -1.75
C ARG A 63 -11.29 -7.34 -3.12
N ALA A 64 -10.28 -7.46 -3.97
CA ALA A 64 -10.15 -6.73 -5.21
C ALA A 64 -10.65 -7.50 -6.43
N VAL A 65 -10.40 -8.80 -6.48
CA VAL A 65 -10.76 -9.67 -7.60
C VAL A 65 -12.27 -9.82 -7.68
N LEU A 66 -12.80 -9.58 -8.88
CA LEU A 66 -14.21 -9.72 -9.20
C LEU A 66 -14.46 -10.84 -10.22
N ASP A 67 -13.52 -11.04 -11.14
CA ASP A 67 -13.59 -12.01 -12.22
C ASP A 67 -12.18 -12.31 -12.74
N TRP A 68 -12.01 -13.37 -13.53
CA TRP A 68 -10.75 -13.69 -14.21
C TRP A 68 -10.96 -14.49 -15.50
N GLU A 69 -9.92 -14.55 -16.33
CA GLU A 69 -9.88 -15.42 -17.51
C GLU A 69 -8.55 -16.16 -17.58
N GLY A 70 -8.58 -17.35 -18.18
CA GLY A 70 -7.40 -18.20 -18.36
C GLY A 70 -6.99 -19.00 -17.13
N ILE A 71 -7.85 -19.08 -16.12
CA ILE A 71 -7.62 -19.82 -14.88
C ILE A 71 -8.61 -20.98 -14.81
N GLY A 72 -8.07 -22.18 -14.63
CA GLY A 72 -8.83 -23.40 -14.50
C GLY A 72 -8.24 -24.30 -13.41
N ASP A 73 -8.98 -25.35 -13.07
CA ASP A 73 -8.53 -26.38 -12.15
C ASP A 73 -7.49 -27.33 -12.80
N ALA A 74 -7.16 -28.42 -12.10
CA ALA A 74 -6.21 -29.41 -12.55
C ALA A 74 -6.62 -30.13 -13.86
N ASP A 75 -7.91 -30.15 -14.18
CA ASP A 75 -8.45 -30.74 -15.40
C ASP A 75 -8.60 -29.69 -16.53
N GLY A 76 -8.21 -28.44 -16.27
CA GLY A 76 -8.31 -27.32 -17.21
C GLY A 76 -9.74 -26.77 -17.33
N VAL A 77 -10.63 -27.12 -16.39
CA VAL A 77 -11.98 -26.57 -16.36
C VAL A 77 -11.92 -25.16 -15.78
N PRO A 78 -12.49 -24.13 -16.44
CA PRO A 78 -12.53 -22.79 -15.88
C PRO A 78 -13.20 -22.80 -14.51
N ILE A 79 -12.56 -22.14 -13.54
CA ILE A 79 -13.08 -21.97 -12.18
C ILE A 79 -13.45 -20.52 -11.95
N ASP A 80 -14.37 -20.24 -11.04
CA ASP A 80 -14.67 -18.88 -10.59
C ASP A 80 -13.68 -18.44 -9.48
N PRO A 81 -13.44 -17.13 -9.30
CA PRO A 81 -12.63 -16.64 -8.19
C PRO A 81 -13.23 -17.00 -6.83
N SER A 82 -12.49 -17.77 -6.03
CA SER A 82 -12.76 -18.03 -4.62
C SER A 82 -11.56 -17.61 -3.77
N PRO A 83 -11.71 -17.39 -2.44
CA PRO A 83 -10.58 -17.11 -1.56
C PRO A 83 -9.42 -18.11 -1.73
N GLU A 84 -9.74 -19.40 -1.79
CA GLU A 84 -8.77 -20.48 -1.93
C GLU A 84 -8.08 -20.45 -3.30
N ALA A 85 -8.85 -20.21 -4.36
CA ALA A 85 -8.32 -20.16 -5.71
C ALA A 85 -7.46 -18.90 -5.94
N ILE A 86 -7.83 -17.76 -5.34
CA ILE A 86 -7.03 -16.53 -5.35
C ILE A 86 -5.71 -16.73 -4.60
N ASP A 87 -5.75 -17.38 -3.43
CA ASP A 87 -4.56 -17.65 -2.66
C ASP A 87 -3.61 -18.59 -3.43
N ALA A 88 -4.14 -19.64 -4.05
CA ALA A 88 -3.38 -20.55 -4.90
C ALA A 88 -2.78 -19.87 -6.14
N LEU A 89 -3.52 -18.95 -6.77
CA LEU A 89 -3.02 -18.14 -7.88
C LEU A 89 -1.82 -17.29 -7.46
N LEU A 90 -1.87 -16.70 -6.27
CA LEU A 90 -0.79 -15.86 -5.73
C LEU A 90 0.36 -16.66 -5.12
N ASP A 91 0.21 -17.96 -4.89
CA ASP A 91 1.35 -18.83 -4.56
C ASP A 91 2.26 -19.09 -5.76
N ILE A 92 1.81 -18.77 -6.97
CA ILE A 92 2.63 -18.81 -8.19
C ILE A 92 3.48 -17.55 -8.25
N TRP A 93 4.78 -17.68 -7.96
CA TRP A 93 5.70 -16.55 -7.82
C TRP A 93 5.65 -15.52 -8.98
N PRO A 94 5.73 -15.91 -10.27
CA PRO A 94 5.62 -14.94 -11.37
C PRO A 94 4.30 -14.17 -11.40
N ILE A 95 3.19 -14.81 -10.98
CA ILE A 95 1.87 -14.18 -10.94
C ILE A 95 1.78 -13.21 -9.75
N PHE A 96 2.32 -13.60 -8.60
CA PHE A 96 2.47 -12.70 -7.46
C PHE A 96 3.24 -11.43 -7.84
N GLU A 97 4.41 -11.56 -8.49
CA GLU A 97 5.20 -10.41 -8.94
C GLU A 97 4.43 -9.54 -9.94
N ALA A 98 3.75 -10.16 -10.91
CA ALA A 98 2.92 -9.43 -11.86
C ALA A 98 1.77 -8.69 -11.18
N PHE A 99 1.10 -9.30 -10.19
CA PHE A 99 0.05 -8.67 -9.41
C PHE A 99 0.58 -7.47 -8.61
N GLN A 100 1.72 -7.63 -7.93
CA GLN A 100 2.38 -6.54 -7.21
C GLN A 100 2.71 -5.38 -8.16
N LEU A 101 3.30 -5.65 -9.32
CA LEU A 101 3.70 -4.62 -10.26
C LEU A 101 2.51 -3.90 -10.92
N THR A 102 1.51 -4.66 -11.35
CA THR A 102 0.41 -4.13 -12.18
C THR A 102 -0.71 -3.49 -11.38
N TYR A 103 -0.94 -3.94 -10.14
CA TYR A 103 -2.04 -3.50 -9.30
C TYR A 103 -1.58 -2.68 -8.09
N VAL A 104 -0.56 -3.13 -7.36
CA VAL A 104 -0.10 -2.51 -6.11
C VAL A 104 0.87 -1.34 -6.38
N SER A 105 1.91 -1.58 -7.16
CA SER A 105 2.96 -0.59 -7.46
C SER A 105 2.41 0.60 -8.26
N LYS A 106 1.44 0.42 -9.16
CA LYS A 106 0.78 1.56 -9.84
C LYS A 106 0.00 2.46 -8.88
N GLY A 107 -0.51 1.93 -7.76
CA GLY A 107 -1.10 2.75 -6.69
C GLY A 107 -0.07 3.46 -5.81
N LEU A 108 1.12 2.89 -5.66
CA LEU A 108 2.20 3.42 -4.80
C LEU A 108 3.24 4.28 -5.53
N LEU A 109 3.29 4.27 -6.88
CA LEU A 109 4.13 5.17 -7.66
C LEU A 109 3.78 6.65 -7.42
N LEU A 110 2.54 6.94 -7.04
CA LEU A 110 2.12 8.27 -6.62
C LEU A 110 2.77 8.71 -5.28
N GLU A 111 3.08 7.75 -4.40
CA GLU A 111 3.82 8.01 -3.16
C GLU A 111 5.33 8.19 -3.42
N GLN A 112 5.86 7.65 -4.52
CA GLN A 112 7.28 7.82 -4.87
C GLN A 112 7.60 9.20 -5.44
N GLU A 113 6.65 9.92 -6.04
CA GLU A 113 6.85 11.34 -6.40
C GLU A 113 7.05 12.25 -5.17
N LYS A 114 6.71 11.77 -3.96
CA LYS A 114 7.00 12.46 -2.68
C LYS A 114 8.32 12.03 -2.02
N ASN A 115 8.93 10.92 -2.43
CA ASN A 115 10.10 10.34 -1.75
C ASN A 115 11.46 10.72 -2.37
N ALA A 116 11.51 11.73 -3.25
CA ALA A 116 12.78 12.40 -3.59
C ALA A 116 13.34 13.29 -2.45
N SER A 117 12.67 13.33 -1.29
CA SER A 117 13.21 13.89 -0.04
C SER A 117 13.35 12.79 1.00
N ALA A 118 14.36 11.93 0.84
CA ALA A 118 14.80 11.08 1.93
C ALA A 118 15.54 11.92 2.98
N PRO A 119 15.21 11.86 4.28
CA PRO A 119 16.23 12.03 5.31
C PRO A 119 16.94 10.68 5.47
N LEU A 120 18.18 10.57 4.98
CA LEU A 120 19.09 9.49 5.38
C LEU A 120 19.61 9.74 6.81
N PRO A 121 20.11 8.69 7.49
CA PRO A 121 20.00 8.53 8.93
C PRO A 121 21.14 9.23 9.67
N SER A 122 20.78 10.04 10.67
CA SER A 122 21.49 10.20 11.96
C SER A 122 20.95 11.44 12.66
N GLY A 123 20.68 11.30 13.96
CA GLY A 123 20.34 12.44 14.80
C GLY A 123 19.47 12.06 15.99
N SER A 124 20.01 11.29 16.93
CA SER A 124 19.62 11.48 18.32
C SER A 124 20.06 12.90 18.70
N SER A 125 19.23 13.92 18.48
CA SER A 125 19.49 15.25 19.03
C SER A 125 18.46 15.56 20.09
N ALA A 126 18.98 15.53 21.32
CA ALA A 126 18.46 16.25 22.46
C ALA A 126 17.77 17.55 22.05
N GLY A 127 16.64 17.84 22.71
CA GLY A 127 15.74 18.95 22.40
C GLY A 127 16.43 20.24 22.01
N ALA A 128 15.83 20.93 21.04
CA ALA A 128 16.23 22.24 20.57
C ALA A 128 16.57 23.15 21.75
N ARG A 129 17.84 23.56 21.86
CA ARG A 129 18.26 24.60 22.80
C ARG A 129 17.61 25.91 22.35
N ALA A 130 16.86 26.54 23.24
CA ALA A 130 16.31 27.87 23.03
C ALA A 130 17.43 28.87 22.69
N THR A 131 17.36 29.47 21.51
CA THR A 131 18.31 30.50 21.02
C THR A 131 17.97 31.90 21.48
N ALA A 132 16.94 32.08 22.32
CA ALA A 132 16.58 33.37 22.87
C ALA A 132 17.28 33.60 24.21
N THR A 133 18.24 34.53 24.24
CA THR A 133 18.80 35.05 25.49
C THR A 133 17.70 35.84 26.22
N PRO A 134 17.40 35.55 27.50
CA PRO A 134 16.42 36.34 28.27
C PRO A 134 16.88 37.79 28.40
N VAL A 135 16.01 38.74 28.07
CA VAL A 135 16.31 40.17 28.15
C VAL A 135 16.45 40.59 29.62
N LYS A 136 17.61 41.14 29.99
CA LYS A 136 17.86 41.67 31.35
C LYS A 136 17.21 43.03 31.52
N GLY A 137 15.95 43.05 31.94
CA GLY A 137 15.34 44.22 32.59
C GLY A 137 14.03 44.69 31.97
N ARG A 138 13.06 45.00 32.83
CA ARG A 138 11.81 45.67 32.44
C ARG A 138 12.08 47.15 32.13
N ALA A 139 11.49 47.65 31.04
CA ALA A 139 11.49 49.08 30.74
C ALA A 139 10.77 49.86 31.86
N LYS A 140 11.35 50.99 32.27
CA LYS A 140 10.71 51.92 33.23
C LYS A 140 9.53 52.61 32.54
N THR A 141 8.38 52.58 33.17
CA THR A 141 7.19 53.35 32.77
C THR A 141 7.41 54.85 32.97
N ALA A 142 6.92 55.66 32.03
CA ALA A 142 7.00 57.11 32.07
C ALA A 142 6.20 57.69 33.27
N PRO A 143 6.69 58.77 33.93
CA PRO A 143 5.90 59.47 34.94
C PRO A 143 4.73 60.20 34.29
N ARG A 144 3.56 60.15 34.92
CA ARG A 144 2.43 61.03 34.61
C ARG A 144 2.64 62.36 35.33
N GLY A 145 2.84 63.42 34.56
CA GLY A 145 2.67 64.82 34.97
C GLY A 145 1.63 65.44 34.07
#